data_AF-A0A931WT80-F1
#
_entry.id   AF-A0A931WT80-F1
#
_cell.length_a   1.000
_cell.length_b   1.000
_cell.length_c   1.000
_cell.angle_alpha   90.00
_cell.angle_beta   90.00
_cell.angle_gamma   90.00
#
_symmetry.space_group_name_H-M   'P 1'
#
loop_
_entity.id
_entity.type
_entity.pdbx_description
1 polymer ?
#
loop_
_entity_poly.entity_id
_entity_poly.type
_entity_poly.pdbx_seq_one_letter_code
_entity_poly.pdbx_strand_id
1 'polypeptide(L)'
;MEAAYVGNRGVWWPSTTVKDINALTPRRLALFGLDLNDAADRQLLRSPINSPLAAQRGFNTPPFEGFPANRTVAQALRPFPQFNNIPVTGAPLGNTWYDALQVKVTQRLSRGLSFNIAYTWQKELQEGLEGVAISDVFDREQNKSISGSSRPQTFVVAANYQFPRLPGANPVLSRIFRGWTYGAVLRYASGLPIPVPNAQTRINTLLGTGNTRANRAPGEPLFLKDLNDGTSSIDPKKDFVLNPNAWTDPPDGQFGSTGPFISGFRFQRRPQESMSLGRIFRITEAMSAEFRVELDNVFNRPVINNPDTVGGNFRAPQQKDAGGNVVSGFGRIPGFGRIPTGTALSGPGFTGRPREGRAVLRFRF
;
A
#
# COMPACT_ATOMS: atom_id res chain seq x y z
N MET A 1 3.18 -32.50 8.62
CA MET A 1 2.93 -31.07 8.95
C MET A 1 4.24 -30.50 9.43
N GLU A 2 4.57 -29.30 8.99
CA GLU A 2 5.81 -28.61 9.33
C GLU A 2 5.45 -27.21 9.82
N ALA A 3 6.16 -26.73 10.84
CA ALA A 3 6.06 -25.37 11.32
C ALA A 3 7.48 -24.83 11.54
N ALA A 4 7.74 -23.60 11.11
CA ALA A 4 9.04 -22.96 11.23
C ALA A 4 8.88 -21.49 11.59
N TYR A 5 9.81 -20.98 12.39
CA TYR A 5 10.03 -19.55 12.55
C TYR A 5 11.17 -19.12 11.62
N VAL A 6 10.97 -18.02 10.90
CA VAL A 6 11.95 -17.42 9.99
C VAL A 6 12.18 -15.98 10.41
N GLY A 7 13.42 -15.68 10.79
CA GLY A 7 13.90 -14.33 11.06
C GLY A 7 14.92 -13.91 10.00
N ASN A 8 14.75 -12.72 9.43
CA ASN A 8 15.75 -12.11 8.55
C ASN A 8 16.00 -10.66 8.98
N ARG A 9 17.26 -10.23 8.89
CA ARG A 9 17.73 -8.89 9.25
C ARG A 9 18.60 -8.38 8.13
N GLY A 10 18.23 -7.24 7.57
CA GLY A 10 19.02 -6.55 6.57
C GLY A 10 19.57 -5.26 7.15
N VAL A 11 20.84 -4.98 6.88
CA VAL A 11 21.51 -3.72 7.24
C VAL A 11 22.17 -3.13 6.01
N TRP A 12 22.39 -1.82 6.02
CA TRP A 12 23.08 -1.10 4.95
C TRP A 12 22.40 -1.17 3.59
N TRP A 13 21.07 -1.30 3.59
CA TRP A 13 20.31 -1.23 2.36
C TRP A 13 20.44 0.16 1.73
N PRO A 14 20.60 0.23 0.39
CA PRO A 14 20.62 1.50 -0.33
C PRO A 14 19.33 2.28 -0.09
N SER A 15 19.45 3.44 0.55
CA SER A 15 18.37 4.37 0.82
C SER A 15 18.53 5.64 -0.01
N THR A 16 17.40 6.23 -0.38
CA THR A 16 17.31 7.47 -1.16
C THR A 16 16.63 8.62 -0.42
N THR A 17 16.08 8.38 0.78
CA THR A 17 15.22 9.35 1.48
C THR A 17 15.68 9.70 2.89
N VAL A 18 16.58 8.89 3.50
CA VAL A 18 17.02 9.02 4.91
C VAL A 18 18.02 10.13 5.20
N LYS A 19 18.55 10.78 4.16
CA LYS A 19 19.57 11.81 4.35
C LYS A 19 19.33 12.93 3.36
N ASP A 20 19.35 14.14 3.89
CA ASP A 20 19.39 15.37 3.11
C ASP A 20 20.62 16.14 3.56
N ILE A 21 21.61 16.25 2.65
CA ILE A 21 22.88 16.92 2.95
C ILE A 21 22.78 18.44 2.85
N ASN A 22 21.71 18.96 2.24
CA ASN A 22 21.48 20.39 2.10
C ASN A 22 20.37 20.90 3.01
N ALA A 23 19.78 20.03 3.83
CA ALA A 23 18.78 20.41 4.81
C ALA A 23 19.36 21.38 5.85
N LEU A 24 18.53 22.35 6.23
CA LEU A 24 18.78 23.26 7.32
C LEU A 24 18.43 22.55 8.63
N THR A 25 19.44 22.21 9.43
CA THR A 25 19.21 21.52 10.71
C THR A 25 18.74 22.51 11.78
N PRO A 26 17.94 22.08 12.77
CA PRO A 26 17.59 22.91 13.93
C PRO A 26 18.84 23.46 14.65
N ARG A 27 19.90 22.65 14.75
CA ARG A 27 21.19 23.08 15.31
C ARG A 27 21.81 24.22 14.53
N ARG A 28 21.72 24.22 13.19
CA ARG A 28 22.25 25.29 12.35
C ARG A 28 21.44 26.57 12.50
N LEU A 29 20.12 26.47 12.58
CA LEU A 29 19.25 27.61 12.87
C LEU A 29 19.59 28.29 14.21
N ALA A 30 19.84 27.48 15.25
CA ALA A 30 20.21 27.98 16.56
C ALA A 30 21.53 28.78 16.54
N LEU A 31 22.48 28.48 15.64
CA LEU A 31 23.71 29.28 15.47
C LEU A 31 23.42 30.70 14.96
N PHE A 32 22.29 30.90 14.29
CA PHE A 32 21.81 32.21 13.84
C PHE A 32 20.77 32.81 14.81
N GLY A 33 20.59 32.21 15.99
CA GLY A 33 19.60 32.65 16.97
C GLY A 33 18.15 32.45 16.53
N LEU A 34 17.89 31.49 15.64
CA LEU A 34 16.56 31.19 15.11
C LEU A 34 15.99 29.90 15.73
N ASP A 35 14.71 29.93 16.12
CA ASP A 35 13.97 28.77 16.63
C ASP A 35 12.77 28.45 15.72
N LEU A 36 12.61 27.17 15.36
CA LEU A 36 11.47 26.72 14.57
C LEU A 36 10.15 26.80 15.33
N ASN A 37 10.16 26.77 16.66
CA ASN A 37 8.97 26.91 17.48
C ASN A 37 8.48 28.37 17.55
N ASP A 38 9.32 29.35 17.23
CA ASP A 38 8.94 30.76 17.17
C ASP A 38 8.27 31.13 15.83
N ALA A 39 7.11 31.79 15.91
CA ALA A 39 6.34 32.14 14.72
C ALA A 39 7.01 33.23 13.86
N ALA A 40 7.69 34.19 14.49
CA ALA A 40 8.38 35.27 13.78
C ALA A 40 9.62 34.74 13.04
N ASP A 41 10.34 33.80 13.64
CA ASP A 41 11.47 33.13 13.00
C ASP A 41 11.03 32.25 11.82
N ARG A 42 9.93 31.51 11.96
CA ARG A 42 9.32 30.79 10.82
C ARG A 42 8.91 31.74 9.70
N GLN A 43 8.37 32.91 10.02
CA GLN A 43 8.01 33.92 9.03
C GLN A 43 9.25 34.50 8.33
N LEU A 44 10.29 34.82 9.09
CA LEU A 44 11.58 35.28 8.57
C LEU A 44 12.19 34.25 7.61
N LEU A 45 12.24 32.98 8.00
CA LEU A 45 12.78 31.90 7.18
C LEU A 45 12.07 31.75 5.83
N ARG A 46 10.77 32.04 5.76
CA ARG A 46 9.98 32.03 4.52
C ARG A 46 10.11 33.31 3.71
N SER A 47 10.61 34.38 4.28
CA SER A 47 10.70 35.68 3.63
C SER A 47 11.87 35.72 2.65
N PRO A 48 11.73 36.41 1.50
CA PRO A 48 12.85 36.70 0.61
C PRO A 48 13.98 37.44 1.34
N ILE A 49 15.22 37.19 0.92
CA ILE A 49 16.40 37.81 1.52
C ILE A 49 16.42 39.34 1.33
N ASN A 50 15.81 39.85 0.25
CA ASN A 50 15.63 41.29 0.02
C ASN A 50 14.42 41.92 0.73
N SER A 51 13.70 41.17 1.55
CA SER A 51 12.53 41.69 2.26
C SER A 51 12.92 42.65 3.39
N PRO A 52 12.06 43.62 3.75
CA PRO A 52 12.28 44.48 4.91
C PRO A 52 12.46 43.69 6.21
N LEU A 53 11.71 42.58 6.38
CA LEU A 53 11.83 41.71 7.55
C LEU A 53 13.22 41.06 7.63
N ALA A 54 13.75 40.57 6.50
CA ALA A 54 15.09 40.01 6.45
C ALA A 54 16.15 41.08 6.77
N ALA A 55 16.03 42.29 6.21
CA ALA A 55 16.94 43.39 6.52
C ALA A 55 16.89 43.82 7.99
N GLN A 56 15.70 43.97 8.55
CA GLN A 56 15.51 44.34 9.96
C GLN A 56 16.12 43.30 10.91
N ARG A 57 16.06 42.01 10.55
CA ARG A 57 16.60 40.91 11.34
C ARG A 57 18.07 40.59 11.03
N GLY A 58 18.72 41.32 10.13
CA GLY A 58 20.14 41.13 9.79
C GLY A 58 20.43 39.99 8.79
N PHE A 59 19.42 39.51 8.08
CA PHE A 59 19.51 38.40 7.11
C PHE A 59 19.42 38.87 5.65
N ASN A 60 19.74 40.14 5.34
CA ASN A 60 19.70 40.67 3.97
C ASN A 60 21.01 40.52 3.18
N THR A 61 22.02 39.85 3.74
CA THR A 61 23.33 39.67 3.08
C THR A 61 23.33 38.37 2.28
N PRO A 62 23.50 38.41 0.94
CA PRO A 62 23.58 37.21 0.12
C PRO A 62 24.77 36.32 0.51
N PRO A 63 24.64 34.97 0.48
CA PRO A 63 25.71 34.05 0.86
C PRO A 63 26.87 34.01 -0.14
N PHE A 64 26.64 34.42 -1.38
CA PHE A 64 27.65 34.53 -2.43
C PHE A 64 27.19 35.55 -3.50
N GLU A 65 28.14 36.06 -4.28
CA GLU A 65 27.86 36.99 -5.37
C GLU A 65 26.98 36.35 -6.45
N GLY A 66 25.90 37.04 -6.85
CA GLY A 66 24.93 36.52 -7.81
C GLY A 66 23.86 35.58 -7.20
N PHE A 67 23.83 35.38 -5.88
CA PHE A 67 22.70 34.70 -5.24
C PHE A 67 21.39 35.49 -5.47
N PRO A 68 20.32 34.87 -5.99
CA PRO A 68 19.12 35.63 -6.35
C PRO A 68 18.43 36.22 -5.12
N ALA A 69 18.24 37.54 -5.13
CA ALA A 69 17.73 38.30 -3.99
C ALA A 69 16.25 37.99 -3.62
N ASN A 70 15.54 37.26 -4.49
CA ASN A 70 14.17 36.78 -4.23
C ASN A 70 14.12 35.41 -3.53
N ARG A 71 15.27 34.76 -3.30
CA ARG A 71 15.33 33.50 -2.54
C ARG A 71 15.10 33.75 -1.06
N THR A 72 14.54 32.76 -0.38
CA THR A 72 14.18 32.88 1.04
C THR A 72 15.41 32.90 1.94
N VAL A 73 15.26 33.45 3.14
CA VAL A 73 16.30 33.36 4.20
C VAL A 73 16.64 31.89 4.47
N ALA A 74 15.64 30.99 4.53
CA ALA A 74 15.88 29.56 4.69
C ALA A 74 16.81 28.98 3.61
N GLN A 75 16.68 29.40 2.34
CA GLN A 75 17.58 28.94 1.27
C GLN A 75 18.99 29.49 1.44
N ALA A 76 19.12 30.76 1.83
CA ALA A 76 20.42 31.40 2.04
C ALA A 76 21.23 30.77 3.19
N LEU A 77 20.54 30.27 4.22
CA LEU A 77 21.17 29.66 5.38
C LEU A 77 21.58 28.20 5.18
N ARG A 78 21.24 27.55 4.07
CA ARG A 78 21.57 26.13 3.83
C ARG A 78 23.09 25.90 3.74
N PRO A 79 23.58 24.66 3.97
CA PRO A 79 24.99 24.32 3.77
C PRO A 79 25.48 24.59 2.35
N PHE A 80 24.65 24.32 1.34
CA PHE A 80 24.93 24.58 -0.08
C PHE A 80 23.80 25.44 -0.69
N PRO A 81 23.81 26.76 -0.43
CA PRO A 81 22.73 27.66 -0.80
C PRO A 81 22.54 27.83 -2.31
N GLN A 82 23.54 27.47 -3.12
CA GLN A 82 23.48 27.47 -4.59
C GLN A 82 22.59 26.36 -5.16
N PHE A 83 22.31 25.31 -4.40
CA PHE A 83 21.49 24.18 -4.83
C PHE A 83 20.13 24.17 -4.13
N ASN A 84 19.05 23.91 -4.88
CA ASN A 84 17.72 23.75 -4.28
C ASN A 84 17.55 22.39 -3.60
N ASN A 85 18.03 21.32 -4.23
CA ASN A 85 18.01 19.95 -3.71
C ASN A 85 19.29 19.25 -4.13
N ILE A 86 19.90 18.47 -3.23
CA ILE A 86 21.02 17.60 -3.56
C ILE A 86 20.60 16.16 -3.22
N PRO A 87 20.12 15.39 -4.21
CA PRO A 87 19.60 14.05 -3.94
C PRO A 87 20.72 13.13 -3.47
N VAL A 88 20.49 12.44 -2.36
CA VAL A 88 21.34 11.35 -1.90
C VAL A 88 20.79 10.05 -2.44
N THR A 89 21.56 9.36 -3.27
CA THR A 89 21.15 8.09 -3.88
C THR A 89 22.01 6.96 -3.36
N GLY A 90 21.36 5.92 -2.82
CA GLY A 90 22.02 4.67 -2.46
C GLY A 90 22.90 4.75 -1.21
N ALA A 91 22.61 5.67 -0.29
CA ALA A 91 23.32 5.71 0.98
C ALA A 91 23.01 4.42 1.77
N PRO A 92 24.01 3.69 2.27
CA PRO A 92 23.84 2.40 2.95
C PRO A 92 23.31 2.58 4.37
N LEU A 93 22.12 3.16 4.50
CA LEU A 93 21.55 3.65 5.75
C LEU A 93 20.19 3.01 6.06
N GLY A 94 19.66 2.18 5.18
CA GLY A 94 18.39 1.49 5.39
C GLY A 94 18.55 0.15 6.11
N ASN A 95 17.54 -0.22 6.90
CA ASN A 95 17.48 -1.48 7.64
C ASN A 95 16.14 -2.19 7.43
N THR A 96 16.16 -3.53 7.51
CA THR A 96 14.94 -4.35 7.44
C THR A 96 14.92 -5.40 8.54
N TRP A 97 13.71 -5.68 9.04
CA TRP A 97 13.43 -6.78 9.96
C TRP A 97 12.25 -7.57 9.43
N TYR A 98 12.43 -8.87 9.25
CA TYR A 98 11.38 -9.79 8.88
C TYR A 98 11.31 -10.91 9.92
N ASP A 99 10.12 -11.15 10.44
CA ASP A 99 9.83 -12.21 11.39
C ASP A 99 8.56 -12.93 10.94
N ALA A 100 8.59 -14.25 10.82
CA ALA A 100 7.43 -15.02 10.39
C ALA A 100 7.33 -16.39 11.05
N LEU A 101 6.11 -16.77 11.41
CA LEU A 101 5.69 -18.15 11.61
C LEU A 101 5.13 -18.69 10.30
N GLN A 102 5.72 -19.78 9.80
CA GLN A 102 5.28 -20.47 8.59
C GLN A 102 4.82 -21.88 8.95
N VAL A 103 3.60 -22.24 8.57
CA VAL A 103 2.99 -23.55 8.79
C VAL A 103 2.61 -24.15 7.45
N LYS A 104 3.03 -25.39 7.22
CA LYS A 104 2.75 -26.14 6.00
C LYS A 104 2.16 -27.51 6.32
N VAL A 105 1.06 -27.83 5.66
CA VAL A 105 0.43 -29.16 5.73
C VAL A 105 0.35 -29.71 4.31
N THR A 106 1.05 -30.81 4.07
CA THR A 106 1.01 -31.52 2.80
C THR A 106 0.46 -32.92 3.02
N GLN A 107 -0.58 -33.26 2.28
CA GLN A 107 -1.08 -34.62 2.16
C GLN A 107 -0.80 -35.10 0.74
N ARG A 108 0.01 -36.16 0.63
CA ARG A 108 0.20 -36.89 -0.62
C ARG A 108 -1.05 -37.75 -0.89
N LEU A 109 -1.27 -38.11 -2.17
CA LEU A 109 -2.48 -38.78 -2.64
C LEU A 109 -2.91 -39.93 -1.70
N SER A 110 -4.06 -39.76 -1.05
CA SER A 110 -4.68 -40.74 -0.17
C SER A 110 -6.19 -40.71 -0.35
N ARG A 111 -6.79 -41.87 -0.64
CA ARG A 111 -8.24 -42.02 -0.92
C ARG A 111 -8.76 -41.00 -1.95
N GLY A 112 -7.95 -40.71 -2.97
CA GLY A 112 -8.27 -39.74 -4.03
C GLY A 112 -7.96 -38.27 -3.69
N LEU A 113 -7.67 -37.93 -2.44
CA LEU A 113 -7.36 -36.55 -2.02
C LEU A 113 -5.85 -36.31 -1.95
N SER A 114 -5.42 -35.18 -2.51
CA SER A 114 -4.10 -34.60 -2.30
C SER A 114 -4.24 -33.10 -2.05
N PHE A 115 -3.47 -32.55 -1.11
CA PHE A 115 -3.52 -31.11 -0.86
C PHE A 115 -2.21 -30.57 -0.29
N ASN A 116 -2.03 -29.27 -0.49
CA ASN A 116 -1.03 -28.44 0.15
C ASN A 116 -1.71 -27.21 0.75
N ILE A 117 -1.51 -27.01 2.04
CA ILE A 117 -1.97 -25.84 2.77
C ILE A 117 -0.72 -25.13 3.32
N ALA A 118 -0.64 -23.83 3.11
CA ALA A 118 0.42 -22.98 3.64
C ALA A 118 -0.19 -21.77 4.34
N TYR A 119 0.24 -21.51 5.56
CA TYR A 119 -0.12 -20.34 6.34
C TYR A 119 1.15 -19.62 6.80
N THR A 120 1.20 -18.31 6.62
CA THR A 120 2.29 -17.46 7.10
C THR A 120 1.69 -16.34 7.92
N TRP A 121 2.12 -16.24 9.17
CA TRP A 121 1.92 -15.06 10.02
C TRP A 121 3.26 -14.33 10.12
N GLN A 122 3.34 -13.12 9.58
CA GLN A 122 4.58 -12.38 9.41
C GLN A 122 4.48 -10.92 9.85
N LYS A 123 5.64 -10.32 10.11
CA LYS A 123 5.81 -8.90 10.37
C LYS A 123 7.05 -8.42 9.66
N GLU A 124 6.86 -7.45 8.78
CA GLU A 124 7.91 -6.83 7.98
C GLU A 124 8.06 -5.37 8.42
N LEU A 125 9.22 -5.03 8.98
CA LEU A 125 9.59 -3.68 9.35
C LEU A 125 10.71 -3.17 8.45
N GLN A 126 10.69 -1.88 8.17
CA GLN A 126 11.73 -1.19 7.44
C GLN A 126 12.01 0.17 8.06
N GLU A 127 13.24 0.63 7.89
CA GLU A 127 13.68 1.96 8.27
C GLU A 127 14.40 2.53 7.05
N GLY A 128 13.85 3.59 6.46
CA GLY A 128 14.53 4.33 5.42
C GLY A 128 14.52 3.71 4.03
N LEU A 129 13.55 2.88 3.70
CA LEU A 129 13.44 2.17 2.43
C LEU A 129 12.12 2.48 1.72
N GLU A 130 11.95 1.88 0.54
CA GLU A 130 10.72 1.92 -0.26
C GLU A 130 10.35 3.31 -0.80
N GLY A 131 11.31 4.24 -0.85
CA GLY A 131 11.11 5.59 -1.36
C GLY A 131 10.08 6.40 -0.59
N VAL A 132 9.71 5.94 0.62
CA VAL A 132 8.68 6.60 1.41
C VAL A 132 9.28 7.79 2.12
N ALA A 133 8.66 8.96 1.94
CA ALA A 133 9.07 10.18 2.62
C ALA A 133 9.02 9.97 4.14
N ILE A 134 10.14 10.31 4.76
CA ILE A 134 10.46 10.17 6.18
C ILE A 134 9.90 11.39 6.91
N SER A 135 9.37 11.18 8.12
CA SER A 135 8.76 12.25 8.91
C SER A 135 9.81 13.26 9.36
N ASP A 136 10.84 12.77 10.04
CA ASP A 136 12.01 13.55 10.46
C ASP A 136 13.28 12.96 9.83
N VAL A 137 13.98 13.75 9.02
CA VAL A 137 15.26 13.34 8.38
C VAL A 137 16.45 13.39 9.33
N PHE A 138 16.29 13.99 10.50
CA PHE A 138 17.31 14.10 11.54
C PHE A 138 17.17 13.04 12.62
N ASP A 139 15.97 12.49 12.81
CA ASP A 139 15.71 11.32 13.67
C ASP A 139 15.34 10.10 12.82
N ARG A 140 16.34 9.27 12.51
CA ARG A 140 16.14 8.09 11.67
C ARG A 140 15.30 7.02 12.37
N GLU A 141 15.47 6.84 13.68
CA GLU A 141 14.85 5.74 14.43
C GLU A 141 13.32 5.90 14.49
N GLN A 142 12.83 7.15 14.52
CA GLN A 142 11.41 7.47 14.44
C GLN A 142 10.73 6.91 13.17
N ASN A 143 11.50 6.65 12.11
CA ASN A 143 10.98 6.19 10.83
C ASN A 143 10.89 4.67 10.71
N LYS A 144 11.22 3.93 11.76
CA LYS A 144 11.01 2.48 11.77
C LYS A 144 9.53 2.16 11.79
N SER A 145 9.01 1.64 10.68
CA SER A 145 7.60 1.28 10.53
C SER A 145 7.43 -0.09 9.89
N ILE A 146 6.18 -0.53 9.76
CA ILE A 146 5.90 -1.65 8.86
C ILE A 146 6.29 -1.27 7.42
N SER A 147 6.67 -2.27 6.65
CA SER A 147 6.93 -2.13 5.21
C SER A 147 5.64 -1.85 4.45
N GLY A 148 5.73 -1.07 3.37
CA GLY A 148 4.66 -0.84 2.39
C GLY A 148 4.23 -2.12 1.66
N SER A 149 5.06 -3.16 1.71
CA SER A 149 4.76 -4.51 1.21
C SER A 149 4.24 -5.46 2.30
N SER A 150 4.10 -4.98 3.53
CA SER A 150 3.75 -5.81 4.69
C SER A 150 2.41 -6.49 4.48
N ARG A 151 2.36 -7.82 4.64
CA ARG A 151 1.13 -8.60 4.60
C ARG A 151 1.10 -9.56 5.79
N PRO A 152 0.55 -9.16 6.94
CA PRO A 152 0.78 -9.88 8.18
C PRO A 152 0.25 -11.31 8.15
N GLN A 153 -0.78 -11.61 7.38
CA GLN A 153 -1.26 -12.97 7.21
C GLN A 153 -1.41 -13.31 5.73
N THR A 154 -0.91 -14.49 5.35
CA THR A 154 -1.14 -15.09 4.04
C THR A 154 -1.51 -16.56 4.21
N PHE A 155 -2.54 -17.01 3.50
CA PHE A 155 -3.07 -18.35 3.56
C PHE A 155 -3.34 -18.85 2.14
N VAL A 156 -2.79 -20.01 1.80
CA VAL A 156 -2.92 -20.63 0.49
C VAL A 156 -3.33 -22.08 0.64
N VAL A 157 -4.35 -22.48 -0.11
CA VAL A 157 -4.81 -23.86 -0.23
C VAL A 157 -4.73 -24.27 -1.68
N ALA A 158 -4.11 -25.42 -1.95
CA ALA A 158 -4.16 -26.09 -3.24
C ALA A 158 -4.57 -27.54 -3.01
N ALA A 159 -5.72 -27.95 -3.51
CA ALA A 159 -6.28 -29.28 -3.31
C ALA A 159 -6.69 -29.90 -4.64
N ASN A 160 -6.49 -31.20 -4.78
CA ASN A 160 -7.00 -32.02 -5.87
C ASN A 160 -7.67 -33.26 -5.28
N TYR A 161 -8.91 -33.51 -5.70
CA TYR A 161 -9.68 -34.67 -5.31
C TYR A 161 -10.11 -35.46 -6.53
N GLN A 162 -9.59 -36.67 -6.67
CA GLN A 162 -9.99 -37.65 -7.67
C GLN A 162 -11.12 -38.50 -7.09
N PHE A 163 -12.29 -38.45 -7.73
CA PHE A 163 -13.46 -39.19 -7.26
C PHE A 163 -13.17 -40.70 -7.33
N PRO A 164 -13.25 -41.43 -6.20
CA PRO A 164 -12.94 -42.85 -6.16
C PRO A 164 -14.02 -43.65 -6.89
N ARG A 165 -13.68 -44.90 -7.22
CA ARG A 165 -14.67 -45.83 -7.77
C ARG A 165 -15.69 -46.19 -6.69
N LEU A 166 -16.98 -45.99 -6.97
CA LEU A 166 -18.06 -46.38 -6.06
C LEU A 166 -18.18 -47.92 -6.02
N PRO A 167 -17.90 -48.58 -4.88
CA PRO A 167 -18.12 -50.02 -4.73
C PRO A 167 -19.63 -50.32 -4.80
N GLY A 168 -20.03 -51.37 -5.53
CA GLY A 168 -21.44 -51.77 -5.64
C GLY A 168 -22.32 -50.93 -6.59
N ALA A 169 -21.78 -49.88 -7.23
CA ALA A 169 -22.54 -49.11 -8.21
C ALA A 169 -22.75 -49.89 -9.53
N ASN A 170 -23.93 -49.74 -10.13
CA ASN A 170 -24.24 -50.25 -11.48
C ASN A 170 -23.13 -49.84 -12.48
N PRO A 171 -22.67 -50.72 -13.38
CA PRO A 171 -21.63 -50.43 -14.38
C PRO A 171 -21.82 -49.12 -15.16
N VAL A 172 -23.07 -48.73 -15.47
CA VAL A 172 -23.39 -47.49 -16.18
C VAL A 172 -23.15 -46.27 -15.28
N LEU A 173 -23.67 -46.29 -14.05
CA LEU A 173 -23.44 -45.24 -13.06
C LEU A 173 -21.94 -45.13 -12.70
N SER A 174 -21.27 -46.26 -12.53
CA SER A 174 -19.82 -46.31 -12.31
C SER A 174 -19.05 -45.65 -13.47
N ARG A 175 -19.47 -45.86 -14.72
CA ARG A 175 -18.88 -45.18 -15.89
C ARG A 175 -19.18 -43.68 -15.93
N ILE A 176 -20.31 -43.20 -15.43
CA ILE A 176 -20.66 -41.75 -15.45
C ILE A 176 -19.94 -40.98 -14.33
N PHE A 177 -19.79 -41.57 -13.15
CA PHE A 177 -19.27 -40.88 -11.97
C PHE A 177 -17.78 -41.12 -11.68
N ARG A 178 -17.12 -42.09 -12.32
CA ARG A 178 -15.67 -42.34 -12.11
C ARG A 178 -14.78 -41.35 -12.87
N GLY A 179 -13.58 -41.10 -12.34
CA GLY A 179 -12.50 -40.42 -13.08
C GLY A 179 -12.63 -38.90 -13.17
N TRP A 180 -13.61 -38.33 -12.47
CA TRP A 180 -13.68 -36.89 -12.25
C TRP A 180 -12.61 -36.45 -11.26
N THR A 181 -11.96 -35.33 -11.55
CA THR A 181 -10.98 -34.68 -10.71
C THR A 181 -11.45 -33.26 -10.43
N TYR A 182 -11.55 -32.92 -9.15
CA TYR A 182 -11.88 -31.60 -8.65
C TYR A 182 -10.59 -30.93 -8.18
N GLY A 183 -10.25 -29.78 -8.75
CA GLY A 183 -9.13 -28.96 -8.30
C GLY A 183 -9.63 -27.69 -7.64
N ALA A 184 -8.95 -27.22 -6.60
CA ALA A 184 -9.21 -25.94 -5.96
C ALA A 184 -7.90 -25.24 -5.60
N VAL A 185 -7.81 -23.95 -5.89
CA VAL A 185 -6.73 -23.07 -5.45
C VAL A 185 -7.35 -21.84 -4.81
N LEU A 186 -7.10 -21.66 -3.51
CA LEU A 186 -7.61 -20.54 -2.73
C LEU A 186 -6.43 -19.75 -2.16
N ARG A 187 -6.45 -18.43 -2.29
CA ARG A 187 -5.42 -17.52 -1.78
C ARG A 187 -6.09 -16.39 -1.02
N TYR A 188 -5.72 -16.26 0.25
CA TYR A 188 -6.17 -15.19 1.13
C TYR A 188 -4.95 -14.49 1.69
N ALA A 189 -5.00 -13.16 1.73
CA ALA A 189 -3.94 -12.37 2.33
C ALA A 189 -4.51 -11.07 2.88
N SER A 190 -3.87 -10.55 3.93
CA SER A 190 -4.12 -9.19 4.40
C SER A 190 -3.89 -8.17 3.28
N GLY A 191 -4.62 -7.05 3.34
CA GLY A 191 -4.39 -5.92 2.46
C GLY A 191 -3.02 -5.28 2.67
N LEU A 192 -2.52 -4.64 1.62
CA LEU A 192 -1.32 -3.80 1.72
C LEU A 192 -1.63 -2.56 2.57
N PRO A 193 -0.67 -2.04 3.34
CA PRO A 193 -0.85 -0.83 4.11
C PRO A 193 -1.08 0.38 3.20
N ILE A 194 -1.91 1.30 3.70
CA ILE A 194 -2.11 2.62 3.12
C ILE A 194 -1.07 3.55 3.73
N PRO A 195 -0.36 4.37 2.94
CA PRO A 195 0.60 5.32 3.49
C PRO A 195 -0.09 6.34 4.39
N VAL A 196 0.52 6.65 5.53
CA VAL A 196 0.08 7.73 6.42
C VAL A 196 0.12 9.05 5.63
N PRO A 197 -0.94 9.88 5.71
CA PRO A 197 -0.98 11.14 5.00
C PRO A 197 0.12 12.11 5.47
N ASN A 198 0.43 13.07 4.61
CA ASN A 198 1.36 14.15 4.91
C ASN A 198 0.68 15.17 5.82
N ALA A 199 1.43 15.71 6.76
CA ALA A 199 1.03 16.93 7.44
C ALA A 199 0.96 18.08 6.43
N GLN A 200 0.07 19.03 6.69
CA GLN A 200 -0.04 20.27 5.94
C GLN A 200 0.82 21.39 6.56
N THR A 201 1.60 21.06 7.59
CA THR A 201 2.65 21.90 8.16
C THR A 201 3.82 22.00 7.18
N ARG A 202 4.02 23.19 6.60
CA ARG A 202 5.07 23.47 5.60
C ARG A 202 6.46 23.53 6.24
N ILE A 203 6.87 22.48 6.94
CA ILE A 203 8.20 22.36 7.57
C ILE A 203 9.29 22.13 6.51
N ASN A 204 8.94 21.45 5.42
CA ASN A 204 9.79 21.27 4.24
C ASN A 204 10.27 22.61 3.65
N THR A 205 9.44 23.66 3.68
CA THR A 205 9.83 24.99 3.16
C THR A 205 10.75 25.74 4.12
N LEU A 206 10.73 25.40 5.40
CA LEU A 206 11.60 25.98 6.42
C LEU A 206 12.97 25.31 6.42
N LEU A 207 13.01 23.98 6.25
CA LEU A 207 14.22 23.18 6.41
C LEU A 207 14.83 22.73 5.10
N GLY A 208 14.10 22.82 4.00
CA GLY A 208 14.53 22.31 2.71
C GLY A 208 14.45 20.81 2.55
N THR A 209 13.78 20.13 3.49
CA THR A 209 13.61 18.67 3.55
C THR A 209 12.37 18.22 2.80
N GLY A 210 12.06 16.91 2.84
CA GLY A 210 10.73 16.38 2.52
C GLY A 210 9.64 16.86 3.49
N ASN A 211 8.38 16.64 3.12
CA ASN A 211 7.24 16.84 4.02
C ASN A 211 7.27 15.84 5.17
N THR A 212 6.77 16.27 6.34
CA THR A 212 6.50 15.38 7.47
C THR A 212 5.13 14.71 7.35
N ARG A 213 4.95 13.59 8.05
CA ARG A 213 3.66 12.89 8.18
C ARG A 213 2.74 13.56 9.19
N ALA A 214 1.45 13.31 9.07
CA ALA A 214 0.44 13.71 10.04
C ALA A 214 0.53 12.86 11.32
N ASN A 215 0.07 13.40 12.43
CA ASN A 215 -0.10 12.70 13.69
C ASN A 215 -1.38 11.87 13.67
N ARG A 216 -1.35 10.71 14.30
CA ARG A 216 -2.53 9.88 14.52
C ARG A 216 -3.39 10.51 15.61
N ALA A 217 -4.62 10.90 15.27
CA ALA A 217 -5.58 11.42 16.24
C ALA A 217 -6.03 10.33 17.23
N PRO A 218 -5.85 10.48 18.55
CA PRO A 218 -6.30 9.48 19.52
C PRO A 218 -7.82 9.26 19.45
N GLY A 219 -8.28 8.01 19.56
CA GLY A 219 -9.71 7.67 19.65
C GLY A 219 -10.51 7.68 18.32
N GLU A 220 -10.04 8.37 17.29
CA GLU A 220 -10.75 8.49 16.01
C GLU A 220 -10.62 7.21 15.16
N PRO A 221 -11.67 6.66 14.54
CA PRO A 221 -11.52 5.48 13.67
C PRO A 221 -10.73 5.82 12.40
N LEU A 222 -9.91 4.90 11.88
CA LEU A 222 -9.14 5.10 10.63
C LEU A 222 -10.02 5.14 9.38
N PHE A 223 -11.17 4.46 9.45
CA PHE A 223 -12.10 4.28 8.34
C PHE A 223 -13.48 4.76 8.76
N LEU A 224 -14.19 5.40 7.83
CA LEU A 224 -15.61 5.72 7.97
C LEU A 224 -16.49 4.50 7.67
N LYS A 225 -15.99 3.59 6.82
CA LYS A 225 -16.62 2.30 6.49
C LYS A 225 -15.55 1.22 6.40
N ASP A 226 -15.82 0.03 6.93
CA ASP A 226 -14.89 -1.09 6.83
C ASP A 226 -14.82 -1.59 5.37
N LEU A 227 -13.61 -1.52 4.79
CA LEU A 227 -13.33 -1.98 3.44
C LEU A 227 -13.57 -3.50 3.25
N ASN A 228 -13.63 -4.28 4.33
CA ASN A 228 -13.73 -5.74 4.30
C ASN A 228 -15.11 -6.29 4.70
N ASP A 229 -16.07 -5.43 5.04
CA ASP A 229 -17.46 -5.78 5.43
C ASP A 229 -18.37 -6.18 4.23
N GLY A 230 -17.75 -6.42 3.07
CA GLY A 230 -18.44 -6.73 1.82
C GLY A 230 -18.82 -5.48 1.04
N THR A 231 -18.83 -5.56 -0.28
CA THR A 231 -19.06 -4.37 -1.13
C THR A 231 -20.53 -3.93 -1.19
N SER A 232 -21.43 -4.60 -0.45
CA SER A 232 -22.82 -4.16 -0.31
C SER A 232 -22.99 -3.00 0.68
N SER A 233 -22.03 -2.79 1.60
CA SER A 233 -22.10 -1.71 2.60
C SER A 233 -21.45 -0.41 2.13
N ILE A 234 -20.67 -0.45 1.05
CA ILE A 234 -19.98 0.69 0.45
C ILE A 234 -20.58 0.94 -0.94
N ASP A 235 -21.14 2.13 -1.15
CA ASP A 235 -21.45 2.69 -2.46
C ASP A 235 -20.26 3.57 -2.90
N PRO A 236 -19.40 3.11 -3.84
CA PRO A 236 -18.23 3.87 -4.28
C PRO A 236 -18.57 5.23 -4.90
N LYS A 237 -19.82 5.44 -5.35
CA LYS A 237 -20.26 6.73 -5.88
C LYS A 237 -20.61 7.71 -4.78
N LYS A 238 -21.05 7.25 -3.61
CA LYS A 238 -21.65 8.11 -2.58
C LYS A 238 -20.84 8.18 -1.29
N ASP A 239 -19.95 7.21 -1.06
CA ASP A 239 -19.27 7.06 0.21
C ASP A 239 -17.81 7.47 0.16
N PHE A 240 -17.39 8.14 1.24
CA PHE A 240 -16.00 8.22 1.63
C PHE A 240 -15.72 7.08 2.62
N VAL A 241 -14.53 6.47 2.51
CA VAL A 241 -14.16 5.31 3.31
C VAL A 241 -13.01 5.58 4.28
N LEU A 242 -12.17 6.59 4.02
CA LEU A 242 -11.10 6.99 4.94
C LEU A 242 -11.58 8.16 5.81
N ASN A 243 -11.25 8.14 7.10
CA ASN A 243 -11.61 9.21 8.02
C ASN A 243 -10.52 10.31 8.01
N PRO A 244 -10.82 11.55 7.58
CA PRO A 244 -9.87 12.66 7.66
C PRO A 244 -9.56 13.05 9.12
N ASN A 245 -10.51 12.89 10.04
CA ASN A 245 -10.35 13.22 11.46
C ASN A 245 -9.42 12.23 12.18
N ALA A 246 -9.08 11.10 11.56
CA ALA A 246 -8.08 10.16 12.09
C ALA A 246 -6.67 10.77 12.15
N TRP A 247 -6.47 11.94 11.56
CA TRP A 247 -5.19 12.61 11.38
C TRP A 247 -5.23 14.04 11.87
N THR A 248 -4.14 14.48 12.48
CA THR A 248 -3.93 15.86 12.89
C THR A 248 -2.57 16.34 12.40
N ASP A 249 -2.45 17.64 12.18
CA ASP A 249 -1.13 18.23 11.92
C ASP A 249 -0.33 18.27 13.23
N PRO A 250 1.00 18.04 13.20
CA PRO A 250 1.86 18.44 14.30
C PRO A 250 1.82 19.98 14.47
N PRO A 251 2.27 20.52 15.62
CA PRO A 251 2.48 21.95 15.76
C PRO A 251 3.44 22.49 14.69
N ASP A 252 3.26 23.75 14.27
CA ASP A 252 4.14 24.38 13.30
C ASP A 252 5.60 24.37 13.79
N GLY A 253 6.52 23.99 12.90
CA GLY A 253 7.95 23.86 13.24
C GLY A 253 8.34 22.51 13.84
N GLN A 254 7.38 21.61 14.06
CA GLN A 254 7.62 20.27 14.57
C GLN A 254 7.39 19.18 13.50
N PHE A 255 8.07 18.05 13.69
CA PHE A 255 7.85 16.85 12.89
C PHE A 255 6.69 16.03 13.46
N GLY A 256 6.05 15.25 12.59
CA GLY A 256 5.00 14.33 12.97
C GLY A 256 5.57 13.04 13.53
N SER A 257 4.89 12.47 14.51
CA SER A 257 5.36 11.28 15.25
C SER A 257 4.87 9.96 14.68
N THR A 258 3.95 9.97 13.70
CA THR A 258 3.46 8.74 13.07
C THR A 258 4.45 8.26 12.02
N GLY A 259 4.86 7.00 12.12
CA GLY A 259 5.66 6.35 11.07
C GLY A 259 4.90 6.29 9.73
N PRO A 260 5.62 6.06 8.61
CA PRO A 260 5.02 6.14 7.26
C PRO A 260 3.89 5.13 6.99
N PHE A 261 3.85 4.03 7.73
CA PHE A 261 2.78 3.04 7.68
C PHE A 261 2.42 2.55 9.08
N ILE A 262 1.12 2.24 9.29
CA ILE A 262 0.61 1.67 10.54
C ILE A 262 -0.20 0.41 10.28
N SER A 263 -0.16 -0.56 11.20
CA SER A 263 -0.69 -1.90 10.98
C SER A 263 -2.20 -1.96 10.69
N GLY A 264 -2.98 -1.05 11.30
CA GLY A 264 -4.44 -1.03 11.15
C GLY A 264 -4.94 -0.32 9.89
N PHE A 265 -4.10 0.42 9.17
CA PHE A 265 -4.51 1.24 8.03
C PHE A 265 -4.14 0.54 6.72
N ARG A 266 -5.02 -0.33 6.22
CA ARG A 266 -4.76 -1.22 5.07
C ARG A 266 -5.87 -1.16 4.04
N PHE A 267 -5.51 -1.37 2.77
CA PHE A 267 -6.47 -1.55 1.69
C PHE A 267 -7.32 -2.81 1.88
N GLN A 268 -8.39 -2.92 1.11
CA GLN A 268 -9.26 -4.10 1.08
C GLN A 268 -8.44 -5.38 0.80
N ARG A 269 -8.74 -6.47 1.53
CA ARG A 269 -8.23 -7.81 1.21
C ARG A 269 -8.81 -8.30 -0.12
N ARG A 270 -8.00 -8.94 -0.95
CA ARG A 270 -8.42 -9.43 -2.27
C ARG A 270 -8.22 -10.95 -2.37
N PRO A 271 -9.16 -11.76 -1.87
CA PRO A 271 -9.09 -13.21 -2.03
C PRO A 271 -9.13 -13.62 -3.50
N GLN A 272 -8.44 -14.71 -3.84
CA GLN A 272 -8.46 -15.32 -5.16
C GLN A 272 -8.85 -16.79 -5.02
N GLU A 273 -9.92 -17.19 -5.70
CA GLU A 273 -10.54 -18.49 -5.50
C GLU A 273 -10.87 -19.09 -6.86
N SER A 274 -10.12 -20.13 -7.23
CA SER A 274 -10.25 -20.83 -8.49
C SER A 274 -10.59 -22.29 -8.26
N MET A 275 -11.51 -22.82 -9.05
CA MET A 275 -11.91 -24.23 -9.01
C MET A 275 -11.84 -24.82 -10.41
N SER A 276 -11.60 -26.13 -10.50
CA SER A 276 -11.62 -26.86 -11.75
C SER A 276 -12.29 -28.21 -11.57
N LEU A 277 -12.91 -28.68 -12.65
CA LEU A 277 -13.51 -29.99 -12.75
C LEU A 277 -13.06 -30.59 -14.07
N GLY A 278 -12.46 -31.77 -14.04
CA GLY A 278 -11.98 -32.41 -15.26
C GLY A 278 -12.15 -33.92 -15.25
N ARG A 279 -12.25 -34.49 -16.45
CA ARG A 279 -12.32 -35.93 -16.65
C ARG A 279 -11.78 -36.31 -18.04
N ILE A 280 -11.07 -37.43 -18.09
CA ILE A 280 -10.69 -38.09 -19.34
C ILE A 280 -11.64 -39.27 -19.59
N PHE A 281 -12.32 -39.25 -20.74
CA PHE A 281 -13.15 -40.31 -21.27
C PHE A 281 -12.32 -41.11 -22.28
N ARG A 282 -12.06 -42.39 -21.98
CA ARG A 282 -11.52 -43.32 -22.99
C ARG A 282 -12.68 -43.81 -23.85
N ILE A 283 -12.63 -43.55 -25.15
CA ILE A 283 -13.68 -43.89 -26.11
C ILE A 283 -13.32 -45.23 -26.76
N THR A 284 -12.10 -45.35 -27.28
CA THR A 284 -11.51 -46.60 -27.77
C THR A 284 -10.09 -46.75 -27.21
N GLU A 285 -9.33 -47.75 -27.65
CA GLU A 285 -7.93 -47.94 -27.27
C GLU A 285 -7.01 -46.84 -27.83
N ALA A 286 -7.36 -46.30 -29.00
CA ALA A 286 -6.65 -45.19 -29.65
C ALA A 286 -7.23 -43.82 -29.27
N MET A 287 -8.55 -43.74 -29.01
CA MET A 287 -9.25 -42.45 -28.89
C MET A 287 -9.65 -42.09 -27.46
N SER A 288 -9.38 -40.84 -27.06
CA SER A 288 -9.82 -40.26 -25.78
C SER A 288 -10.35 -38.84 -25.93
N ALA A 289 -11.30 -38.47 -25.06
CA ALA A 289 -11.80 -37.11 -24.92
C ALA A 289 -11.51 -36.59 -23.52
N GLU A 290 -10.88 -35.43 -23.41
CA GLU A 290 -10.59 -34.72 -22.17
C GLU A 290 -11.58 -33.56 -22.02
N PHE A 291 -12.40 -33.61 -20.97
CA PHE A 291 -13.29 -32.53 -20.57
C PHE A 291 -12.69 -31.81 -19.37
N ARG A 292 -12.61 -30.48 -19.42
CA ARG A 292 -12.13 -29.64 -18.32
C ARG A 292 -12.94 -28.36 -18.22
N VAL A 293 -13.40 -28.03 -17.03
CA VAL A 293 -14.02 -26.77 -16.67
C VAL A 293 -13.12 -26.09 -15.64
N GLU A 294 -12.87 -24.80 -15.84
CA GLU A 294 -12.14 -23.94 -14.91
C GLU A 294 -13.02 -22.75 -14.57
N LEU A 295 -13.07 -22.39 -13.31
CA LEU A 295 -13.84 -21.28 -12.77
C LEU A 295 -12.88 -20.42 -11.95
N ASP A 296 -12.69 -19.17 -12.34
CA ASP A 296 -11.99 -18.16 -11.57
C ASP A 296 -13.00 -17.26 -10.86
N ASN A 297 -12.66 -16.82 -9.65
CA ASN A 297 -13.54 -16.06 -8.77
C ASN A 297 -14.90 -16.76 -8.57
N VAL A 298 -14.86 -18.06 -8.21
CA VAL A 298 -16.04 -18.93 -8.16
C VAL A 298 -17.14 -18.42 -7.21
N PHE A 299 -16.76 -17.69 -6.15
CA PHE A 299 -17.68 -17.07 -5.19
C PHE A 299 -18.10 -15.65 -5.58
N ASN A 300 -17.67 -15.15 -6.74
CA ASN A 300 -18.00 -13.84 -7.27
C ASN A 300 -17.69 -12.71 -6.29
N ARG A 301 -16.49 -12.76 -5.69
CA ARG A 301 -16.05 -11.74 -4.76
C ARG A 301 -15.89 -10.41 -5.49
N PRO A 302 -16.61 -9.37 -5.04
CA PRO A 302 -16.44 -8.04 -5.57
C PRO A 302 -15.17 -7.41 -4.98
N VAL A 303 -14.43 -6.68 -5.81
CA VAL A 303 -13.21 -5.96 -5.43
C VAL A 303 -13.39 -4.51 -5.82
N ILE A 304 -13.32 -3.61 -4.85
CA ILE A 304 -13.36 -2.16 -5.10
C ILE A 304 -11.96 -1.62 -5.36
N ASN A 305 -11.90 -0.49 -6.06
CA ASN A 305 -10.64 0.25 -6.19
C ASN A 305 -10.13 0.70 -4.82
N ASN A 306 -8.82 0.88 -4.74
CA ASN A 306 -8.20 1.43 -3.55
C ASN A 306 -8.66 2.89 -3.37
N PRO A 307 -9.03 3.32 -2.15
CA PRO A 307 -9.34 4.71 -1.90
C PRO A 307 -8.18 5.65 -2.21
N ASP A 308 -8.53 6.82 -2.70
CA ASP A 308 -7.62 7.90 -3.04
C ASP A 308 -7.19 8.64 -1.78
N THR A 309 -5.88 8.75 -1.58
CA THR A 309 -5.29 9.54 -0.47
C THR A 309 -4.98 10.98 -0.88
N VAL A 310 -5.28 11.36 -2.14
CA VAL A 310 -5.12 12.72 -2.69
C VAL A 310 -3.70 13.25 -2.48
N GLY A 311 -2.70 12.47 -2.91
CA GLY A 311 -1.29 12.80 -2.69
C GLY A 311 -0.87 12.86 -1.21
N GLY A 312 -1.65 12.21 -0.34
CA GLY A 312 -1.46 12.23 1.11
C GLY A 312 -2.03 13.46 1.80
N ASN A 313 -2.87 14.28 1.15
CA ASN A 313 -3.53 15.41 1.81
C ASN A 313 -4.82 14.98 2.50
N PHE A 314 -4.75 14.69 3.80
CA PHE A 314 -5.93 14.32 4.60
C PHE A 314 -6.93 15.46 4.80
N ARG A 315 -6.54 16.72 4.57
CA ARG A 315 -7.42 17.89 4.62
C ARG A 315 -8.13 18.17 3.30
N ALA A 316 -7.88 17.38 2.24
CA ALA A 316 -8.55 17.55 0.97
C ALA A 316 -10.08 17.45 1.18
N PRO A 317 -10.85 18.53 0.93
CA PRO A 317 -12.27 18.57 1.28
C PRO A 317 -13.05 17.44 0.64
N GLN A 318 -13.83 16.72 1.45
CA GLN A 318 -14.75 15.69 1.00
C GLN A 318 -15.98 16.36 0.36
N GLN A 319 -16.03 16.38 -0.97
CA GLN A 319 -17.08 17.07 -1.72
C GLN A 319 -18.01 16.11 -2.44
N LYS A 320 -19.30 16.40 -2.38
CA LYS A 320 -20.35 15.73 -3.15
C LYS A 320 -21.05 16.72 -4.07
N ASP A 321 -21.53 16.26 -5.22
CA ASP A 321 -22.40 17.03 -6.11
C ASP A 321 -23.84 17.11 -5.56
N ALA A 322 -24.71 17.84 -6.26
CA ALA A 322 -26.12 17.96 -5.89
C ALA A 322 -26.88 16.62 -5.91
N GLY A 323 -26.38 15.61 -6.64
CA GLY A 323 -26.92 14.25 -6.66
C GLY A 323 -26.38 13.35 -5.54
N GLY A 324 -25.52 13.88 -4.66
CA GLY A 324 -24.87 13.15 -3.59
C GLY A 324 -23.72 12.25 -4.04
N ASN A 325 -23.23 12.41 -5.27
CA ASN A 325 -22.07 11.66 -5.75
C ASN A 325 -20.77 12.33 -5.28
N VAL A 326 -19.81 11.53 -4.84
CA VAL A 326 -18.47 11.96 -4.44
C VAL A 326 -17.70 12.45 -5.66
N VAL A 327 -17.25 13.71 -5.62
CA VAL A 327 -16.51 14.36 -6.72
C VAL A 327 -15.02 14.45 -6.41
N SER A 328 -14.67 14.83 -5.18
CA SER A 328 -13.28 15.06 -4.75
C SER A 328 -13.12 14.81 -3.25
N GLY A 329 -11.86 14.72 -2.80
CA GLY A 329 -11.52 14.67 -1.37
C GLY A 329 -10.87 13.39 -0.89
N PHE A 330 -10.34 13.45 0.32
CA PHE A 330 -9.62 12.35 0.95
C PHE A 330 -10.53 11.15 1.19
N GLY A 331 -10.08 9.96 0.78
CA GLY A 331 -10.80 8.72 1.06
C GLY A 331 -11.96 8.40 0.14
N ARG A 332 -12.07 9.06 -1.02
CA ARG A 332 -13.01 8.64 -2.08
C ARG A 332 -12.52 7.36 -2.75
N ILE A 333 -13.43 6.57 -3.32
CA ILE A 333 -13.06 5.46 -4.20
C ILE A 333 -13.05 5.97 -5.65
N PRO A 334 -11.88 6.08 -6.31
CA PRO A 334 -11.81 6.65 -7.65
C PRO A 334 -12.43 5.72 -8.70
N GLY A 335 -12.94 6.33 -9.78
CA GLY A 335 -13.27 5.63 -11.02
C GLY A 335 -14.76 5.35 -11.30
N PHE A 336 -15.66 6.02 -10.58
CA PHE A 336 -17.04 6.20 -11.03
C PHE A 336 -17.26 7.66 -11.43
N GLY A 337 -17.62 7.92 -12.71
CA GLY A 337 -18.09 9.25 -13.11
C GLY A 337 -17.47 9.93 -14.35
N ARG A 338 -16.72 9.22 -15.22
CA ARG A 338 -16.50 9.69 -16.61
C ARG A 338 -16.12 8.49 -17.48
N ILE A 339 -16.93 8.18 -18.49
CA ILE A 339 -16.57 7.27 -19.58
C ILE A 339 -16.01 8.16 -20.69
N PRO A 340 -14.69 8.22 -20.96
CA PRO A 340 -14.21 8.69 -22.24
C PRO A 340 -14.49 7.58 -23.25
N THR A 341 -15.45 7.79 -24.13
CA THR A 341 -15.70 6.96 -25.29
C THR A 341 -14.44 6.91 -26.15
N GLY A 342 -13.72 5.77 -26.17
CA GLY A 342 -12.61 5.60 -27.10
C GLY A 342 -11.56 4.53 -26.80
N THR A 343 -11.61 3.82 -25.68
CA THR A 343 -10.66 2.72 -25.41
C THR A 343 -11.34 1.53 -24.75
N ALA A 344 -10.79 0.35 -25.05
CA ALA A 344 -11.27 -0.98 -24.72
C ALA A 344 -11.75 -1.15 -23.26
N LEU A 345 -12.51 -2.23 -23.01
CA LEU A 345 -13.05 -2.65 -21.70
C LEU A 345 -12.02 -2.55 -20.55
N SER A 346 -11.84 -1.36 -20.01
CA SER A 346 -11.05 -1.02 -18.83
C SER A 346 -11.71 0.17 -18.13
N GLY A 347 -12.96 -0.03 -17.70
CA GLY A 347 -13.73 0.93 -16.89
C GLY A 347 -13.50 0.68 -15.39
N PRO A 348 -12.97 1.65 -14.61
CA PRO A 348 -12.30 1.37 -13.34
C PRO A 348 -13.25 1.54 -12.14
N GLY A 349 -14.04 0.54 -11.79
CA GLY A 349 -14.76 0.51 -10.50
C GLY A 349 -14.59 -0.82 -9.76
N PHE A 350 -14.33 -1.86 -10.55
CA PHE A 350 -14.04 -3.20 -10.10
C PHE A 350 -12.77 -3.68 -10.81
N THR A 351 -11.71 -3.96 -10.04
CA THR A 351 -10.44 -4.51 -10.59
C THR A 351 -10.28 -6.00 -10.28
N GLY A 352 -11.29 -6.61 -9.67
CA GLY A 352 -11.37 -8.07 -9.55
C GLY A 352 -11.64 -8.68 -10.91
N ARG A 353 -11.00 -9.80 -11.22
CA ARG A 353 -11.43 -10.61 -12.37
C ARG A 353 -12.92 -10.90 -12.17
N PRO A 354 -13.80 -10.59 -13.13
CA PRO A 354 -15.17 -11.05 -13.05
C PRO A 354 -15.18 -12.57 -12.91
N ARG A 355 -16.30 -13.13 -12.45
CA ARG A 355 -16.44 -14.59 -12.48
C ARG A 355 -16.29 -15.05 -13.92
N GLU A 356 -15.22 -15.78 -14.18
CA GLU A 356 -14.88 -16.26 -15.52
C GLU A 356 -14.83 -17.77 -15.49
N GLY A 357 -15.39 -18.38 -16.53
CA GLY A 357 -15.43 -19.81 -16.68
C GLY A 357 -14.93 -20.20 -18.06
N ARG A 358 -14.10 -21.24 -18.14
CA ARG A 358 -13.69 -21.84 -19.40
C ARG A 358 -13.97 -23.33 -19.37
N ALA A 359 -14.69 -23.82 -20.38
CA ALA A 359 -14.82 -25.24 -20.66
C ALA A 359 -13.98 -25.59 -21.88
N VAL A 360 -13.24 -26.69 -21.80
CA VAL A 360 -12.41 -27.23 -22.87
C VAL A 360 -12.79 -28.70 -23.07
N LEU A 361 -13.05 -29.05 -24.31
CA LEU A 361 -13.17 -30.44 -24.77
C LEU A 361 -12.06 -30.70 -25.78
N ARG A 362 -11.18 -31.65 -25.50
CA ARG A 362 -10.05 -32.02 -26.36
C ARG A 362 -10.12 -33.49 -26.74
N PHE A 363 -10.07 -33.78 -28.04
CA PHE A 363 -9.98 -35.15 -28.55
C PHE A 363 -8.52 -35.51 -28.84
N ARG A 364 -8.14 -36.74 -28.55
CA ARG A 364 -6.86 -37.36 -28.95
C ARG A 364 -7.19 -38.67 -29.66
N PHE A 365 -6.54 -38.92 -30.79
CA PHE A 365 -6.76 -40.06 -31.66
C PHE A 365 -5.53 -40.96 -31.70
#